data_AF-B8HSN2-F1
#
_entry.id   AF-B8HSN2-F1
#
_cell.length_a   1.000
_cell.length_b   1.000
_cell.length_c   1.000
_cell.angle_alpha   90.00
_cell.angle_beta   90.00
_cell.angle_gamma   90.00
#
_symmetry.space_group_name_H-M   'P 1'
#
loop_
_entity.id
_entity.type
_entity.pdbx_description
1 polymer ?
#
loop_
_entity_poly.entity_id
_entity_poly.type
_entity_poly.pdbx_seq_one_letter_code
_entity_poly.pdbx_strand_id
1 'polypeptide(L)'
;MVKDKRQANQTFQLLSILQIVGHLIAYVMAFVKLILIEKGGYYNIGTIVFVGMSIVSLPLMVITILLLKFGFKLSITGRRWGYVLHVLVLVWSLFMVYVCYFME
;
A
#
# COMPACT_ATOMS: atom_id res chain seq x y z
N MET A 1 -31.52 5.07 1.15
CA MET A 1 -30.60 5.75 2.09
C MET A 1 -29.84 4.84 3.06
N VAL A 2 -30.49 3.97 3.87
CA VAL A 2 -29.76 3.10 4.83
C VAL A 2 -28.98 1.98 4.13
N LYS A 3 -29.56 1.38 3.07
CA LYS A 3 -28.89 0.37 2.23
C LYS A 3 -27.66 0.94 1.51
N ASP A 4 -27.76 2.15 0.95
CA ASP A 4 -26.68 2.79 0.19
C ASP A 4 -25.45 3.07 1.06
N LYS A 5 -25.67 3.53 2.31
CA LYS A 5 -24.57 3.75 3.27
C LYS A 5 -23.88 2.45 3.68
N ARG A 6 -24.65 1.36 3.83
CA ARG A 6 -24.11 0.03 4.18
C ARG A 6 -23.30 -0.55 3.03
N GLN A 7 -23.81 -0.47 1.80
CA GLN A 7 -23.12 -0.94 0.61
C GLN A 7 -21.84 -0.13 0.36
N ALA A 8 -21.87 1.19 0.47
CA ALA A 8 -20.68 2.04 0.33
C ALA A 8 -19.59 1.69 1.36
N ASN A 9 -19.96 1.36 2.60
CA ASN A 9 -19.00 0.92 3.62
C ASN A 9 -18.38 -0.44 3.30
N GLN A 10 -19.20 -1.40 2.83
CA GLN A 10 -18.70 -2.72 2.42
C GLN A 10 -17.74 -2.61 1.24
N THR A 11 -18.06 -1.80 0.23
CA THR A 11 -17.16 -1.54 -0.91
C THR A 11 -15.86 -0.90 -0.45
N PHE A 12 -15.92 0.12 0.42
CA PHE A 12 -14.73 0.78 0.95
C PHE A 12 -13.81 -0.20 1.71
N GLN A 13 -14.40 -1.09 2.52
CA GLN A 13 -13.65 -2.10 3.25
C GLN A 13 -13.03 -3.15 2.33
N LEU A 14 -13.78 -3.62 1.35
CA LEU A 14 -13.26 -4.56 0.36
C LEU A 14 -12.06 -3.95 -0.37
N LEU A 15 -12.17 -2.69 -0.80
CA LEU A 15 -11.07 -1.96 -1.43
C LEU A 15 -9.88 -1.80 -0.48
N SER A 16 -10.11 -1.49 0.80
CA SER A 16 -9.04 -1.42 1.80
C SER A 16 -8.31 -2.75 1.96
N ILE A 17 -9.03 -3.88 1.99
CA ILE A 17 -8.45 -5.21 2.07
C ILE A 17 -7.61 -5.51 0.83
N LEU A 18 -8.19 -5.32 -0.37
CA LEU A 18 -7.49 -5.53 -1.63
C LEU A 18 -6.23 -4.65 -1.74
N GLN A 19 -6.32 -3.40 -1.26
CA GLN A 19 -5.19 -2.48 -1.24
C GLN A 19 -4.07 -2.98 -0.31
N ILE A 20 -4.39 -3.43 0.90
CA ILE A 20 -3.39 -3.96 1.84
C ILE A 20 -2.72 -5.19 1.24
N VAL A 21 -3.51 -6.12 0.69
CA VAL A 21 -2.98 -7.35 0.08
C VAL A 21 -2.10 -7.03 -1.12
N GLY A 22 -2.55 -6.18 -2.04
CA GLY A 22 -1.78 -5.77 -3.21
C GLY A 22 -0.48 -5.05 -2.85
N HIS A 23 -0.54 -4.13 -1.88
CA HIS A 23 0.64 -3.42 -1.39
C HIS A 23 1.63 -4.36 -0.70
N LEU A 24 1.14 -5.31 0.10
CA LEU A 24 1.98 -6.33 0.76
C LEU A 24 2.67 -7.22 -0.27
N ILE A 25 1.96 -7.66 -1.32
CA ILE A 25 2.56 -8.44 -2.42
C ILE A 25 3.66 -7.63 -3.11
N ALA A 26 3.40 -6.37 -3.46
CA ALA A 26 4.40 -5.48 -4.07
C ALA A 26 5.63 -5.30 -3.17
N TYR A 27 5.41 -5.12 -1.87
CA TYR A 27 6.48 -4.97 -0.88
C TYR A 27 7.32 -6.24 -0.73
N VAL A 28 6.69 -7.42 -0.68
CA VAL A 28 7.40 -8.71 -0.63
C VAL A 28 8.20 -8.95 -1.90
N MET A 29 7.65 -8.63 -3.08
CA MET A 29 8.39 -8.74 -4.35
C MET A 29 9.62 -7.83 -4.38
N ALA A 30 9.49 -6.59 -3.90
CA ALA A 30 10.61 -5.66 -3.76
C ALA A 30 11.71 -6.22 -2.84
N PHE A 31 11.33 -6.82 -1.71
CA PHE A 31 12.28 -7.49 -0.81
C PHE A 31 13.00 -8.64 -1.50
N VAL A 32 12.25 -9.52 -2.18
CA VAL A 32 12.83 -10.68 -2.88
C VAL A 32 13.82 -10.24 -3.95
N LYS A 33 13.46 -9.27 -4.80
CA LYS A 33 14.32 -8.80 -5.89
C LYS A 33 15.56 -8.09 -5.36
N LEU A 34 15.40 -7.07 -4.51
CA LEU A 34 16.51 -6.21 -4.09
C LEU A 34 17.43 -6.87 -3.06
N ILE A 35 16.89 -7.71 -2.17
CA ILE A 35 17.68 -8.32 -1.08
C ILE A 35 18.15 -9.72 -1.46
N LEU A 36 17.25 -10.59 -1.91
CA LEU A 36 17.58 -12.01 -2.14
C LEU A 36 18.25 -12.24 -3.50
N ILE A 37 17.70 -11.67 -4.58
CA ILE A 37 18.20 -11.92 -5.94
C ILE A 37 19.43 -11.07 -6.24
N GLU A 38 19.36 -9.75 -6.00
CA GLU A 38 20.47 -8.81 -6.27
C GLU A 38 21.57 -8.85 -5.20
N LYS A 39 21.45 -9.77 -4.22
CA LYS A 39 22.38 -9.91 -3.08
C LYS A 39 22.59 -8.56 -2.41
N GLY A 40 21.49 -7.95 -1.98
CA GLY A 40 21.47 -6.72 -1.21
C GLY A 40 22.19 -6.91 0.13
N GLY A 41 23.52 -6.83 0.13
CA GLY A 41 24.34 -6.80 1.34
C GLY A 41 24.15 -5.48 2.10
N TYR A 42 24.76 -5.37 3.28
CA TYR A 42 24.52 -4.27 4.25
C TYR A 42 24.75 -2.85 3.69
N TYR A 43 25.45 -2.70 2.55
CA TYR A 43 25.72 -1.42 1.88
C TYR A 43 25.49 -1.45 0.36
N ASN A 44 24.76 -2.44 -0.16
CA ASN A 44 24.45 -2.51 -1.59
C ASN A 44 23.33 -1.51 -1.93
N ILE A 45 23.34 -0.96 -3.14
CA ILE A 45 22.34 -0.02 -3.65
C ILE A 45 20.93 -0.60 -3.50
N GLY A 46 20.74 -1.89 -3.81
CA GLY A 46 19.45 -2.57 -3.64
C GLY A 46 18.92 -2.50 -2.21
N THR A 47 19.79 -2.62 -1.19
CA THR A 47 19.42 -2.48 0.22
C THR A 47 19.01 -1.06 0.57
N ILE A 48 19.75 -0.06 0.08
CA ILE A 48 19.43 1.36 0.33
C ILE A 48 18.08 1.71 -0.30
N VAL A 49 17.85 1.26 -1.54
CA VAL A 49 16.59 1.47 -2.27
C VAL A 49 15.43 0.76 -1.53
N PHE A 50 15.63 -0.48 -1.08
CA PHE A 50 14.62 -1.20 -0.30
C PHE A 50 14.29 -0.50 1.03
N VAL A 51 15.29 -0.03 1.78
CA VAL A 51 15.09 0.70 3.03
C VAL A 51 14.33 2.01 2.77
N GLY A 52 14.73 2.76 1.74
CA GLY A 52 14.06 3.99 1.32
C GLY A 52 12.58 3.75 0.98
N MET A 53 12.28 2.70 0.23
CA MET A 53 10.89 2.33 -0.08
C MET A 53 10.13 1.89 1.18
N SER A 54 10.77 1.18 2.11
CA SER A 54 10.16 0.72 3.36
C SER A 54 9.72 1.85 4.27
N ILE A 55 10.48 2.94 4.32
CA ILE A 55 10.15 4.15 5.11
C ILE A 55 8.80 4.74 4.69
N VAL A 56 8.42 4.62 3.41
CA VAL A 56 7.14 5.13 2.89
C VAL A 56 6.05 4.06 2.94
N SER A 57 6.37 2.83 2.55
CA SER A 57 5.41 1.71 2.48
C SER A 57 4.82 1.31 3.83
N LEU A 58 5.65 1.25 4.89
CA LEU A 58 5.17 0.84 6.20
C LEU A 58 4.15 1.83 6.78
N PRO A 59 4.38 3.17 6.80
CA PRO A 59 3.35 4.14 7.17
C PRO A 59 2.07 4.03 6.34
N LEU A 60 2.19 3.88 5.01
CA LEU A 60 1.02 3.73 4.13
C LEU A 60 0.19 2.49 4.48
N MET A 61 0.86 1.37 4.79
CA MET A 61 0.20 0.15 5.24
C MET A 61 -0.50 0.36 6.59
N VAL A 62 0.16 1.00 7.56
CA VAL A 62 -0.42 1.32 8.87
C VAL A 62 -1.67 2.20 8.72
N ILE A 63 -1.60 3.26 7.92
CA ILE A 63 -2.75 4.15 7.68
C ILE A 63 -3.90 3.38 7.03
N THR A 64 -3.61 2.50 6.07
CA THR A 64 -4.65 1.68 5.40
C THR A 64 -5.31 0.69 6.38
N ILE A 65 -4.53 0.09 7.29
CA ILE A 65 -5.07 -0.76 8.38
C ILE A 65 -5.96 0.05 9.33
N LEU A 66 -5.55 1.27 9.68
CA LEU A 66 -6.37 2.16 10.52
C LEU A 66 -7.68 2.55 9.83
N LEU A 67 -7.66 2.82 8.52
CA LEU A 67 -8.88 3.07 7.74
C LEU A 67 -9.81 1.86 7.72
N LEU A 68 -9.27 0.64 7.72
CA LEU A 68 -10.07 -0.58 7.79
C LEU A 68 -10.72 -0.73 9.17
N LYS A 69 -9.95 -0.50 10.25
CA LYS A 69 -10.44 -0.59 11.64
C LYS A 69 -11.49 0.47 11.97
N PHE A 70 -11.33 1.69 11.47
CA PHE A 70 -12.21 2.83 11.79
C PHE A 70 -13.17 3.20 10.65
N GLY A 71 -13.17 2.45 9.54
CA GLY A 71 -13.88 2.79 8.31
C GLY A 71 -15.39 2.98 8.46
N PHE A 72 -16.01 2.24 9.38
CA PHE A 72 -17.44 2.35 9.67
C PHE A 72 -17.83 3.70 10.31
N LYS A 73 -16.89 4.39 10.95
CA LYS A 73 -17.10 5.68 11.62
C LYS A 73 -16.72 6.88 10.75
N LEU A 74 -16.26 6.66 9.51
CA LEU A 74 -15.84 7.74 8.62
C LEU A 74 -17.03 8.54 8.10
N SER A 75 -16.92 9.86 8.25
CA SER A 75 -17.78 10.85 7.58
C SER A 75 -17.62 10.75 6.05
N ILE A 76 -18.51 11.40 5.29
CA ILE A 76 -18.44 11.45 3.83
C ILE A 76 -17.08 12.03 3.38
N THR A 77 -16.62 13.11 4.01
CA THR A 77 -15.32 13.72 3.74
C THR A 77 -14.18 12.76 4.05
N GLY A 78 -14.24 12.04 5.18
CA GLY A 78 -13.23 11.04 5.54
C GLY A 78 -13.13 9.89 4.52
N ARG A 79 -14.26 9.44 3.97
CA ARG A 79 -14.26 8.43 2.90
C ARG A 79 -13.64 8.92 1.61
N ARG A 80 -13.92 10.17 1.21
CA ARG A 80 -13.27 10.78 0.02
C ARG A 80 -11.76 10.76 0.15
N TRP A 81 -11.24 11.18 1.30
CA TRP A 81 -9.81 11.10 1.59
C TRP A 81 -9.27 9.67 1.64
N GLY A 82 -10.05 8.71 2.16
CA GLY A 82 -9.70 7.29 2.10
C GLY A 82 -9.56 6.77 0.66
N TYR A 83 -10.44 7.17 -0.26
CA TYR A 83 -10.31 6.82 -1.68
C TYR A 83 -9.08 7.45 -2.32
N VAL A 84 -8.79 8.72 -2.02
CA VAL A 84 -7.55 9.38 -2.47
C VAL A 84 -6.33 8.61 -1.97
N LEU A 85 -6.33 8.18 -0.70
CA LEU A 85 -5.26 7.35 -0.17
C LEU A 85 -5.14 6.01 -0.91
N HIS A 86 -6.25 5.32 -1.22
CA HIS A 86 -6.18 4.08 -2.00
C HIS A 86 -5.50 4.28 -3.35
N VAL A 87 -5.82 5.38 -4.06
CA VAL A 87 -5.15 5.72 -5.33
C VAL A 87 -3.66 5.97 -5.11
N LEU A 88 -3.28 6.74 -4.09
CA LEU A 88 -1.88 7.01 -3.77
C LEU A 88 -1.10 5.73 -3.44
N VAL A 89 -1.65 4.84 -2.61
CA VAL A 89 -1.02 3.56 -2.27
C VAL A 89 -0.93 2.66 -3.51
N LEU A 90 -1.90 2.70 -4.42
CA LEU A 90 -1.85 1.93 -5.67
C LEU A 90 -0.71 2.43 -6.56
N VAL A 91 -0.64 3.75 -6.80
CA VAL A 91 0.43 4.37 -7.59
C VAL A 91 1.79 4.06 -6.96
N TRP A 92 1.91 4.18 -5.64
CA TRP A 92 3.14 3.85 -4.93
C TRP A 92 3.52 2.37 -5.06
N SER A 93 2.54 1.45 -4.95
CA SER A 93 2.77 0.01 -5.12
C SER A 93 3.26 -0.34 -6.53
N LEU A 94 2.65 0.27 -7.55
CA LEU A 94 3.07 0.10 -8.95
C LEU A 94 4.46 0.70 -9.17
N PHE A 95 4.75 1.86 -8.59
CA PHE A 95 6.06 2.50 -8.64
C PHE A 95 7.15 1.61 -8.01
N MET A 96 6.91 1.00 -6.84
CA MET A 96 7.86 0.07 -6.23
C MET A 96 8.19 -1.09 -7.18
N VAL A 97 7.16 -1.70 -7.79
CA VAL A 97 7.37 -2.79 -8.75
C VAL A 97 8.15 -2.30 -9.97
N TYR A 98 7.82 -1.11 -10.49
CA TYR A 98 8.56 -0.52 -11.60
C TYR A 98 10.04 -0.31 -11.26
N VAL A 99 10.35 0.33 -10.14
CA VAL A 99 11.74 0.55 -9.68
C VAL A 99 12.48 -0.76 -9.51
N CYS A 100 11.86 -1.78 -8.90
CA CYS A 100 12.55 -3.03 -8.61
C CYS A 100 12.82 -3.89 -9.84
N TYR A 101 11.95 -3.85 -10.86
CA TYR A 101 12.00 -4.81 -11.97
C TYR A 101 12.30 -4.18 -13.33
N PHE A 102 12.25 -2.86 -13.47
CA PHE A 102 12.35 -2.19 -14.77
C PHE A 102 13.31 -1.00 -14.81
N MET A 103 13.84 -0.53 -13.69
CA MET A 103 14.87 0.51 -13.63
C MET A 103 16.28 -0.08 -13.50
N GLU A 104 16.62 -1.02 -14.38
CA GLU A 104 18.00 -1.52 -14.54
C GLU A 104 18.88 -0.51 -15.28
#